data_AF-A0A8J7N270-F1
#
_entry.id   AF-A0A8J7N270-F1
#
_cell.length_a   1.000
_cell.length_b   1.000
_cell.length_c   1.000
_cell.angle_alpha   90.00
_cell.angle_beta   90.00
_cell.angle_gamma   90.00
#
_symmetry.space_group_name_H-M   'P 1'
#
loop_
_entity.id
_entity.type
_entity.pdbx_description
1 polymer ?
#
loop_
_entity_poly.entity_id
_entity_poly.type
_entity_poly.pdbx_seq_one_letter_code
_entity_poly.pdbx_strand_id
1 'polypeptide(L)'
;MEYKKHYTDEELAEVVNWFKEHFDELPLSIHIDKATYIADLKHTVTLYYDIVAKHKDNPTYAAQIHHIYQMRDAVLRKWEEDKAAQS
;
A
#
# COMPACT_ATOMS: atom_id res chain seq x y z
N MET A 1 -1.38 -11.21 2.46
CA MET A 1 -2.80 -11.01 2.07
C MET A 1 -3.08 -11.87 0.85
N GLU A 2 -4.17 -12.64 0.84
CA GLU A 2 -4.60 -13.39 -0.35
C GLU A 2 -5.25 -12.42 -1.36
N TYR A 3 -5.07 -12.69 -2.66
CA TYR A 3 -5.72 -11.93 -3.72
C TYR A 3 -7.23 -12.19 -3.71
N LYS A 4 -8.04 -11.14 -3.57
CA LYS A 4 -9.50 -11.22 -3.63
C LYS A 4 -10.01 -10.51 -4.88
N LYS A 5 -11.07 -11.04 -5.49
CA LYS A 5 -11.74 -10.40 -6.65
C LYS A 5 -12.58 -9.18 -6.26
N HIS A 6 -13.04 -9.11 -5.01
CA HIS A 6 -13.75 -7.97 -4.45
C HIS A 6 -13.22 -7.69 -3.04
N TYR A 7 -12.92 -6.43 -2.79
CA TYR A 7 -12.57 -5.90 -1.47
C TYR A 7 -13.76 -5.09 -0.98
N THR A 8 -14.13 -5.22 0.29
CA THR A 8 -15.22 -4.40 0.85
C THR A 8 -14.76 -2.97 1.08
N ASP A 9 -15.70 -2.03 1.12
CA ASP A 9 -15.43 -0.64 1.49
C ASP A 9 -14.67 -0.52 2.82
N GLU A 10 -14.96 -1.40 3.79
CA GLU A 10 -14.30 -1.44 5.09
C GLU A 10 -12.83 -1.86 4.96
N GLU A 11 -12.52 -2.91 4.21
CA GLU A 11 -11.13 -3.34 3.98
C GLU A 11 -10.31 -2.26 3.25
N LEU A 12 -10.94 -1.59 2.29
CA LEU A 12 -10.36 -0.49 1.53
C LEU A 12 -10.13 0.74 2.40
N ALA A 13 -11.10 1.10 3.22
CA ALA A 13 -10.99 2.20 4.16
C ALA A 13 -9.89 1.92 5.20
N GLU A 14 -9.76 0.69 5.68
CA GLU A 14 -8.69 0.29 6.62
C GLU A 14 -7.30 0.54 6.03
N VAL A 15 -7.02 0.05 4.82
CA VAL A 15 -5.69 0.22 4.22
C VAL A 15 -5.39 1.68 3.89
N VAL A 16 -6.39 2.43 3.41
CA VAL A 16 -6.23 3.86 3.14
C VAL A 16 -6.02 4.63 4.43
N ASN A 17 -6.77 4.33 5.50
CA ASN A 17 -6.61 5.01 6.78
C ASN A 17 -5.24 4.72 7.38
N TRP A 18 -4.79 3.46 7.34
CA TRP A 18 -3.46 3.08 7.80
C TRP A 18 -2.37 3.91 7.12
N PHE A 19 -2.41 4.04 5.79
CA PHE A 19 -1.43 4.87 5.08
C PHE A 19 -1.56 6.35 5.38
N LYS A 20 -2.76 6.87 5.71
CA LYS A 20 -2.96 8.26 6.13
C LYS A 20 -2.40 8.52 7.52
N GLU A 21 -2.64 7.61 8.47
CA GLU A 21 -2.14 7.70 9.84
C GLU A 21 -0.62 7.66 9.88
N HIS A 22 -0.03 6.78 9.08
CA HIS A 22 1.41 6.61 8.98
C HIS A 22 2.06 7.45 7.87
N PHE A 23 1.31 8.34 7.20
CA PHE A 23 1.75 9.03 5.98
C PHE A 23 3.06 9.81 6.16
N ASP A 24 3.23 10.41 7.34
CA ASP A 24 4.43 11.19 7.65
C ASP A 24 5.66 10.28 7.80
N GLU A 25 5.48 9.13 8.45
CA GLU A 25 6.48 8.10 8.73
C GLU A 25 6.81 7.22 7.52
N LEU A 26 6.03 7.32 6.42
CA LEU A 26 6.28 6.54 5.22
C LEU A 26 7.65 6.85 4.63
N PRO A 27 8.41 5.83 4.21
CA PRO A 27 9.66 6.04 3.50
C PRO A 27 9.39 6.74 2.17
N LEU A 28 10.36 7.55 1.72
CA LEU A 28 10.27 8.21 0.41
C LEU A 28 10.15 7.19 -0.72
N SER A 29 10.96 6.14 -0.66
CA SER A 29 11.02 5.08 -1.66
C SER A 29 11.04 3.71 -1.03
N ILE A 30 10.48 2.71 -1.72
CA ILE A 30 10.43 1.34 -1.23
C ILE A 30 10.48 0.29 -2.34
N HIS A 31 11.09 -0.85 -2.05
CA HIS A 31 10.98 -2.05 -2.87
C HIS A 31 9.83 -2.91 -2.35
N ILE A 32 8.82 -3.13 -3.18
CA ILE A 32 7.76 -4.11 -2.85
C ILE A 32 8.28 -5.53 -3.07
N ASP A 33 8.99 -5.72 -4.17
CA ASP A 33 9.63 -6.96 -4.58
C ASP A 33 10.98 -6.64 -5.25
N LYS A 34 11.80 -7.66 -5.50
CA LYS A 34 13.05 -7.55 -6.26
C LYS A 34 12.89 -6.79 -7.59
N ALA A 35 11.76 -6.94 -8.28
CA ALA A 35 11.53 -6.28 -9.56
C ALA A 35 10.80 -4.93 -9.47
N THR A 36 10.13 -4.63 -8.34
CA THR A 36 9.22 -3.48 -8.24
C THR A 36 9.76 -2.48 -7.22
N TYR A 37 10.34 -1.40 -7.75
CA TYR A 37 10.79 -0.25 -6.97
C TYR A 37 9.82 0.92 -7.14
N ILE A 38 9.40 1.49 -6.02
CA ILE A 38 8.63 2.71 -5.97
C ILE A 38 9.55 3.82 -5.48
N ALA A 39 9.88 4.75 -6.39
CA ALA A 39 10.72 5.89 -6.07
C ALA A 39 10.03 6.93 -5.17
N ASP A 40 8.71 7.09 -5.32
CA ASP A 40 7.92 8.03 -4.54
C ASP A 40 6.65 7.33 -4.01
N LEU A 41 6.77 6.76 -2.82
CA LEU A 41 5.69 6.00 -2.21
C LEU A 41 4.54 6.91 -1.82
N LYS A 42 4.83 8.07 -1.23
CA LYS A 42 3.82 9.04 -0.79
C LYS A 42 2.94 9.48 -1.95
N HIS A 43 3.56 9.83 -3.10
CA HIS A 43 2.82 10.16 -4.30
C HIS A 43 2.01 8.96 -4.83
N THR A 44 2.61 7.78 -4.86
CA THR A 44 1.95 6.56 -5.34
C THR A 44 0.71 6.23 -4.50
N VAL A 45 0.80 6.19 -3.17
CA VAL A 45 -0.35 5.86 -2.31
C VAL A 45 -1.47 6.89 -2.45
N THR A 46 -1.16 8.18 -2.64
CA THR A 46 -2.18 9.19 -2.90
C THR A 46 -2.94 8.97 -4.21
N LEU A 47 -2.28 8.50 -5.27
CA LEU A 47 -2.97 8.10 -6.51
C LEU A 47 -3.90 6.91 -6.27
N TYR A 48 -3.46 5.95 -5.44
CA TYR A 48 -4.27 4.78 -5.11
C TYR A 48 -5.49 5.12 -4.26
N TYR A 49 -5.45 6.17 -3.42
CA TYR A 49 -6.66 6.64 -2.73
C TYR A 49 -7.76 7.06 -3.69
N ASP A 50 -7.39 7.77 -4.76
CA ASP A 50 -8.33 8.21 -5.79
C ASP A 50 -8.86 7.01 -6.60
N ILE A 51 -7.99 6.04 -6.92
CA ILE A 51 -8.37 4.79 -7.59
C ILE A 51 -9.35 3.99 -6.73
N VAL A 52 -9.06 3.81 -5.45
CA VAL A 52 -9.95 3.09 -4.51
C VAL A 52 -11.29 3.80 -4.40
N ALA A 53 -11.29 5.13 -4.26
CA ALA A 53 -12.52 5.92 -4.17
C ALA A 53 -13.38 5.85 -5.45
N LYS A 54 -12.77 5.87 -6.64
CA LYS A 54 -13.47 5.94 -7.93
C LYS A 54 -13.77 4.59 -8.57
N HIS A 55 -12.97 3.57 -8.28
CA HIS A 55 -12.94 2.30 -9.02
C HIS A 55 -13.08 1.06 -8.13
N LYS A 56 -13.47 1.19 -6.86
CA LYS A 56 -13.72 0.06 -5.94
C LYS A 56 -14.64 -1.03 -6.50
N ASP A 57 -15.68 -0.65 -7.25
CA ASP A 57 -16.64 -1.58 -7.86
C ASP A 57 -16.16 -2.18 -9.19
N ASN A 58 -14.99 -1.76 -9.68
CA ASN A 58 -14.48 -2.20 -10.97
C ASN A 58 -13.44 -3.33 -10.79
N PRO A 59 -13.76 -4.58 -11.19
CA PRO A 59 -12.88 -5.73 -11.00
C PRO A 59 -11.56 -5.64 -11.77
N THR A 60 -11.45 -4.79 -12.79
CA THR A 60 -10.18 -4.51 -13.49
C THR A 60 -9.14 -3.90 -12.55
N TYR A 61 -9.58 -3.16 -11.54
CA TYR A 61 -8.71 -2.49 -10.57
C TYR A 61 -8.42 -3.35 -9.35
N ALA A 62 -8.96 -4.58 -9.25
CA ALA A 62 -8.69 -5.49 -8.14
C ALA A 62 -7.19 -5.77 -7.97
N ALA A 63 -6.42 -5.84 -9.08
CA ALA A 63 -4.97 -5.97 -9.04
C ALA A 63 -4.28 -4.74 -8.43
N GLN A 64 -4.73 -3.53 -8.76
CA GLN A 64 -4.22 -2.29 -8.16
C GLN A 64 -4.61 -2.19 -6.68
N ILE A 65 -5.85 -2.55 -6.33
CA ILE A 65 -6.27 -2.63 -4.94
C ILE A 65 -5.39 -3.62 -4.17
N HIS A 66 -5.10 -4.80 -4.73
CA HIS A 66 -4.18 -5.73 -4.10
C HIS A 66 -2.78 -5.13 -3.90
N HIS A 67 -2.31 -4.35 -4.88
CA HIS A 67 -1.00 -3.72 -4.86
C HIS A 67 -0.83 -2.70 -3.72
N ILE A 68 -1.89 -2.00 -3.28
CA ILE A 68 -1.80 -1.13 -2.08
C ILE A 68 -1.54 -1.92 -0.80
N TYR A 69 -2.08 -3.13 -0.67
CA TYR A 69 -1.74 -4.01 0.46
C TYR A 69 -0.30 -4.51 0.38
N GLN A 70 0.22 -4.78 -0.82
CA GLN A 70 1.62 -5.16 -1.00
C GLN A 70 2.58 -4.01 -0.64
N MET A 71 2.22 -2.77 -0.99
CA MET A 71 2.94 -1.57 -0.55
C MET A 71 2.98 -1.49 0.98
N ARG A 72 1.86 -1.75 1.67
CA ARG A 72 1.79 -1.72 3.14
C ARG A 72 2.72 -2.77 3.76
N ASP A 73 2.67 -4.00 3.26
CA ASP A 73 3.54 -5.10 3.73
C ASP A 73 5.02 -4.76 3.54
N ALA A 74 5.36 -4.17 2.39
CA ALA A 74 6.72 -3.72 2.13
C ALA A 74 7.18 -2.66 3.14
N VAL A 75 6.33 -1.67 3.45
CA VAL A 75 6.64 -0.63 4.44
C VAL A 75 6.88 -1.24 5.81
N LEU A 76 5.98 -2.11 6.26
CA LEU A 76 6.12 -2.82 7.52
C LEU A 76 7.42 -3.60 7.57
N ARG A 77 7.74 -4.37 6.52
CA ARG A 77 8.99 -5.12 6.42
C ARG A 77 10.21 -4.20 6.53
N LYS A 78 10.21 -3.10 5.78
CA LYS A 78 11.30 -2.12 5.82
C LYS A 78 11.46 -1.53 7.23
N TRP A 79 10.37 -1.21 7.91
CA TRP A 79 10.43 -0.70 9.27
C TRP A 79 10.95 -1.74 10.27
N GLU A 80 10.58 -3.01 10.10
CA GLU A 80 11.12 -4.10 10.92
C GLU A 80 12.63 -4.30 10.66
N GLU A 81 13.07 -4.21 9.40
CA GLU A 81 14.50 -4.24 9.04
C GLU A 81 15.27 -3.05 9.63
N ASP A 82 14.72 -1.84 9.53
CA ASP A 82 15.31 -0.62 10.12
C ASP A 82 15.40 -0.73 11.66
N LYS A 83 14.40 -1.32 12.33
CA LYS A 83 14.45 -1.59 13.77
C LYS A 83 15.51 -2.64 14.14
N ALA A 84 15.58 -3.73 13.37
CA ALA A 84 16.56 -4.80 13.60
C ALA A 84 18.00 -4.34 13.39
N ALA A 85 18.25 -3.42 12.44
CA ALA A 85 19.56 -2.83 12.19
C ALA A 85 20.03 -1.86 13.29
N GLN A 86 19.12 -1.38 14.14
CA GLN A 86 19.40 -0.46 15.25
C GLN A 86 19.57 -1.17 16.61
N SER A 87 19.45 -2.51 16.65
CA SER A 87 19.54 -3.33 17.88
C SER A 87 20.89 -4.04 18.04
#